data_AF-A0A6L9ZD24-F1
#
_entry.id   AF-A0A6L9ZD24-F1
#
_cell.length_a   1.000
_cell.length_b   1.000
_cell.length_c   1.000
_cell.angle_alpha   90.00
_cell.angle_beta   90.00
_cell.angle_gamma   90.00
#
_symmetry.space_group_name_H-M   'P 1'
#
loop_
_entity.id
_entity.type
_entity.pdbx_description
1 polymer ?
#
loop_
_entity_poly.entity_id
_entity_poly.type
_entity_poly.pdbx_seq_one_letter_code
_entity_poly.pdbx_strand_id
1 'polypeptide(L)' 'MQKGRESVLEVLRIRFEDVPRELVETINQIKDDSMLTMLHRQAITIASVEEFIVVVNQQLASGEPSSEDA' A
#
# COMPACT_ATOMS: atom_id res chain seq x y z
N MET A 1 -10.47 4.79 7.73
CA MET A 1 -9.27 5.64 7.88
C MET A 1 -8.14 5.02 8.73
N GLN A 2 -8.08 5.11 10.07
CA GLN A 2 -6.89 4.64 10.81
C GLN A 2 -6.74 3.11 10.85
N LYS A 3 -7.83 2.38 11.11
CA LYS A 3 -7.84 0.90 11.18
C LYS A 3 -7.31 0.22 9.91
N GLY A 4 -7.65 0.74 8.73
CA GLY A 4 -7.22 0.13 7.47
C GLY A 4 -5.70 0.10 7.29
N ARG A 5 -5.02 1.21 7.65
CA ARG A 5 -3.56 1.31 7.60
C ARG A 5 -2.90 0.39 8.60
N GLU A 6 -3.42 0.38 9.83
CA GLU A 6 -2.93 -0.49 10.90
C GLU A 6 -2.99 -1.97 10.49
N SER A 7 -4.10 -2.40 9.90
CA SER A 7 -4.26 -3.78 9.40
C SER A 7 -3.24 -4.12 8.29
N VAL A 8 -3.02 -3.22 7.32
CA VAL A 8 -2.00 -3.44 6.28
C VAL A 8 -0.61 -3.60 6.91
N LEU A 9 -0.22 -2.66 7.79
CA LEU A 9 1.10 -2.66 8.41
C LEU A 9 1.33 -3.84 9.35
N GLU A 10 0.28 -4.29 10.04
CA GLU A 10 0.34 -5.50 10.88
C GLU A 10 0.63 -6.75 10.04
N VAL A 11 -0.09 -6.95 8.94
CA VAL A 11 0.15 -8.10 8.05
C VAL A 11 1.57 -8.07 7.48
N LEU A 12 2.04 -6.91 7.01
CA LEU A 12 3.39 -6.78 6.45
C LEU A 12 4.47 -7.14 7.49
N ARG A 13 4.32 -6.68 8.74
CA ARG A 13 5.26 -7.00 9.82
C ARG A 13 5.25 -8.48 10.20
N ILE A 14 4.08 -9.11 10.21
CA ILE A 14 3.96 -10.55 10.49
C ILE A 14 4.62 -11.40 9.41
N ARG A 15 4.47 -11.01 8.13
CA ARG A 15 4.93 -11.83 7.00
C ARG A 15 6.39 -11.62 6.64
N PHE A 16 6.89 -10.39 6.77
CA PHE A 16 8.19 -10.02 6.23
C PHE A 16 9.20 -9.59 7.29
N GLU A 17 8.79 -9.50 8.56
CA GLU A 17 9.58 -9.03 9.72
C GLU A 17 10.06 -7.56 9.58
N ASP A 18 10.85 -7.27 8.55
CA ASP A 18 11.38 -5.96 8.21
C ASP A 18 10.51 -5.28 7.14
N VAL A 19 9.78 -4.24 7.57
CA VAL A 19 9.01 -3.37 6.66
C VAL A 19 9.78 -2.05 6.48
N PRO A 20 10.17 -1.68 5.24
CA PRO A 20 10.89 -0.44 5.00
C PRO A 20 10.14 0.79 5.52
N ARG A 21 10.86 1.70 6.18
CA ARG A 21 10.28 2.93 6.75
C ARG A 21 9.50 3.75 5.72
N GLU A 22 10.07 3.90 4.52
CA GLU A 22 9.45 4.64 3.41
C GLU A 22 8.09 4.05 3.01
N LEU A 23 7.97 2.71 3.02
CA LEU A 23 6.71 2.03 2.75
C LEU A 23 5.67 2.31 3.84
N VAL A 24 6.10 2.31 5.12
CA VAL A 24 5.23 2.65 6.25
C VAL A 24 4.69 4.07 6.13
N GLU A 25 5.56 5.04 5.81
CA GLU A 25 5.19 6.43 5.61
C GLU A 25 4.22 6.59 4.43
N THR A 26 4.48 5.89 3.33
CA THR A 26 3.62 5.87 2.15
C THR A 26 2.21 5.36 2.48
N ILE A 27 2.10 4.21 3.15
CA ILE A 27 0.80 3.64 3.56
C ILE A 27 0.06 4.60 4.49
N ASN A 28 0.78 5.28 5.39
CA ASN A 28 0.19 6.23 6.32
C ASN A 28 -0.46 7.44 5.63
N GLN A 29 0.00 7.81 4.44
CA GLN A 29 -0.53 8.93 3.66
C GLN A 29 -1.78 8.56 2.83
N ILE A 30 -2.02 7.28 2.55
CA ILE A 30 -3.17 6.82 1.75
C ILE A 30 -4.47 7.15 2.48
N LYS A 31 -5.37 7.93 1.86
CA LYS A 31 -6.68 8.30 2.43
C LYS A 31 -7.85 7.50 1.86
N ASP A 32 -7.64 6.79 0.76
CA ASP A 32 -8.68 5.98 0.14
C ASP A 32 -8.83 4.63 0.87
N ASP A 33 -9.98 4.47 1.54
CA ASP A 33 -10.32 3.23 2.25
C ASP A 33 -10.47 2.03 1.30
N SER A 34 -10.83 2.24 0.03
CA SER A 34 -10.92 1.18 -0.99
C SER A 34 -9.54 0.66 -1.34
N MET A 35 -8.59 1.57 -1.58
CA MET A 35 -7.18 1.23 -1.79
C MET A 35 -6.59 0.52 -0.58
N LEU A 36 -6.85 0.99 0.64
CA LEU A 36 -6.38 0.31 1.87
C LEU A 36 -6.94 -1.11 2.00
N THR A 37 -8.20 -1.33 1.64
CA THR A 37 -8.83 -2.66 1.67
C THR A 37 -8.18 -3.61 0.65
N MET A 38 -7.88 -3.12 -0.55
CA MET A 38 -7.18 -3.89 -1.58
C MET A 38 -5.74 -4.21 -1.13
N LEU A 39 -5.00 -3.20 -0.64
CA LEU A 39 -3.63 -3.39 -0.15
C LEU A 39 -3.57 -4.39 1.00
N HIS A 40 -4.57 -4.40 1.90
CA HIS A 40 -4.64 -5.39 2.97
C HIS A 40 -4.73 -6.81 2.43
N ARG A 41 -5.56 -7.05 1.41
CA ARG A 41 -5.66 -8.36 0.75
C ARG A 41 -4.35 -8.75 0.07
N GLN A 42 -3.72 -7.81 -0.64
CA GLN A 42 -2.43 -8.04 -1.31
C GLN A 42 -1.33 -8.38 -0.32
N ALA A 43 -1.26 -7.67 0.80
CA ALA A 43 -0.27 -7.93 1.86
C ALA A 43 -0.35 -9.37 2.39
N ILE A 44 -1.51 -10.03 2.33
CA ILE A 44 -1.70 -11.43 2.78
C ILE A 44 -1.18 -12.45 1.76
N THR A 45 -1.23 -12.14 0.47
CA THR A 45 -0.98 -13.12 -0.61
C THR A 45 0.34 -12.92 -1.34
N ILE A 46 0.89 -11.71 -1.35
CA ILE A 46 2.08 -11.35 -2.13
C ILE A 46 3.34 -12.08 -1.66
N ALA A 47 4.30 -12.34 -2.55
CA ALA A 47 5.44 -13.19 -2.21
C ALA A 47 6.51 -12.47 -1.39
N SER A 48 6.69 -11.16 -1.58
CA SER A 48 7.69 -10.37 -0.88
C SER A 48 7.26 -8.92 -0.63
N VAL A 49 8.03 -8.20 0.20
CA VAL A 49 7.81 -6.78 0.47
C VAL A 49 8.17 -5.90 -0.74
N GLU A 50 9.15 -6.29 -1.55
CA GLU A 50 9.55 -5.58 -2.77
C GLU A 50 8.43 -5.60 -3.80
N GLU A 51 7.79 -6.76 -4.01
CA GLU A 51 6.61 -6.87 -4.88
C GLU A 51 5.46 -6.00 -4.36
N PHE A 52 5.29 -5.94 -3.04
CA PHE A 52 4.26 -5.10 -2.43
C PHE A 52 4.50 -3.60 -2.68
N ILE A 53 5.74 -3.14 -2.59
CA ILE A 53 6.12 -1.76 -2.91
C ILE A 53 5.75 -1.41 -4.35
N VAL A 54 6.01 -2.32 -5.30
CA VAL A 54 5.63 -2.13 -6.71
C VAL A 54 4.11 -1.93 -6.84
N VAL A 55 3.31 -2.77 -6.17
CA VAL A 55 1.84 -2.64 -6.20
C VAL A 55 1.39 -1.30 -5.60
N VAL A 56 1.93 -0.89 -4.46
CA VAL A 56 1.59 0.41 -3.85
C VAL A 56 1.89 1.56 -4.81
N ASN A 57 3.08 1.56 -5.43
CA ASN A 57 3.48 2.62 -6.36
C ASN A 57 2.60 2.67 -7.60
N GLN A 58 2.20 1.52 -8.15
CA GLN A 58 1.27 1.46 -9.28
C GLN A 58 -0.10 2.07 -8.95
N GLN A 59 -0.60 1.80 -7.74
CA GLN A 59 -1.91 2.28 -7.29
C GLN A 59 -1.91 3.78 -7.01
N LEU A 60 -0.79 4.32 -6.52
CA LEU A 60 -0.61 5.76 -6.36
C LEU A 60 -0.50 6.47 -7.71
N ALA A 61 0.22 5.88 -8.67
CA ALA A 61 0.37 6.44 -10.02
C ALA A 61 -0.93 6.40 -10.84
N SER A 62 -1.79 5.40 -10.63
CA SER A 62 -3.09 5.28 -11.31
C SER A 62 -4.19 6.17 -10.70
N GLY A 63 -3.91 6.84 -9.59
CA GLY A 63 -4.79 7.84 -8.97
C GLY A 63 -4.61 9.27 -9.50
N GLU A 64 -3.57 9.54 -10.30
CA GLU A 64 -3.46 10.79 -11.05
C GLU A 64 -4.21 10.64 -12.38
N PRO A 65 -5.26 11.44 -12.66
CA PRO A 65 -5.74 11.52 -14.02
C PRO A 65 -4.60 12.06 -14.86
N SER A 66 -4.18 11.28 -15.86
CA SER A 66 -3.37 11.74 -16.98
C SER A 66 -3.95 13.07 -17.47
N SER A 67 -3.38 14.19 -17.04
CA SER A 67 -3.69 15.50 -17.57
C SER A 67 -2.98 15.61 -18.90
N GLU A 68 -3.54 14.97 -19.92
CA GLU A 68 -3.21 15.16 -21.31
C GLU A 68 -4.47 15.66 -22.00
N ASP A 69 -4.77 16.93 -21.77
CA ASP A 69 -5.72 17.74 -22.55
C ASP A 69 -5.47 19.23 -22.23
N ALA A 70 -4.59 19.87 -23.01
CA ALA A 70 -4.63 21.31 -23.35
C ALA A 70 -3.63 21.62 -24.48
#